data_AF-A0A1V2A4J5-F1
#
_entry.id   AF-A0A1V2A4J5-F1
#
_cell.length_a   1.000
_cell.length_b   1.000
_cell.length_c   1.000
_cell.angle_alpha   90.00
_cell.angle_beta   90.00
_cell.angle_gamma   90.00
#
_symmetry.space_group_name_H-M   'P 1'
#
loop_
_entity.id
_entity.type
_entity.pdbx_description
1 polymer ?
#
loop_
_entity_poly.entity_id
_entity_poly.type
_entity_poly.pdbx_seq_one_letter_code
_entity_poly.pdbx_strand_id
1 'polypeptide(L)'
;MEKKFSDIKRIDDIHLFLSSLKADQLPLLEGSCSLFHYSNGNGVKSIVENREIWLSKSEFLNDKLERKYTLDLVLSIIQEFLSPEPNNEELLFSKWFKQMMEQDLFSFEIFTLSFSRNGDSNLLWSNYSNNDGYNIEFSYPEIGKIFIENLKMVYPNKEFSVYPYFVIYNKQDQIHLLKREIINLYKLFLYDYCNGEKQFQFQKGKRILANIVCYSIFFKDHSFHQEEEFRIAVFHPYKNEKPPYQCRLSNGVFIPYIKIPISNHGTNMPIKGITIGPKNSLDIAEEGLKHFLILNGLSDVSISRSKIPYRY
;
A
#
# COMPACT_ATOMS: atom_id res chain seq x y z
N MET A 1 -18.53 19.78 -15.84
CA MET A 1 -17.97 18.56 -15.24
C MET A 1 -18.41 17.42 -16.12
N GLU A 2 -17.50 16.70 -16.77
CA GLU A 2 -17.81 15.59 -17.67
C GLU A 2 -18.56 14.51 -16.86
N LYS A 3 -19.83 14.23 -17.20
CA LYS A 3 -20.67 13.27 -16.44
C LYS A 3 -20.89 11.96 -17.21
N LYS A 4 -20.79 12.02 -18.53
CA LYS A 4 -20.88 10.88 -19.44
C LYS A 4 -19.66 10.83 -20.36
N PHE A 5 -19.38 9.65 -20.91
CA PHE A 5 -18.32 9.48 -21.91
C PHE A 5 -18.52 10.39 -23.13
N SER A 6 -19.77 10.56 -23.56
CA SER A 6 -20.17 11.48 -24.62
C SER A 6 -19.86 12.96 -24.36
N ASP A 7 -19.64 13.37 -23.09
CA ASP A 7 -19.24 14.74 -22.73
C ASP A 7 -17.72 14.96 -22.83
N ILE A 8 -16.94 13.88 -22.96
CA ILE A 8 -15.49 13.94 -22.79
C ILE A 8 -14.82 14.54 -24.03
N LYS A 9 -14.02 15.59 -23.80
CA LYS A 9 -13.27 16.23 -24.88
C LYS A 9 -12.17 15.32 -25.42
N ARG A 10 -12.03 15.32 -26.75
CA ARG A 10 -10.97 14.61 -27.45
C ARG A 10 -9.60 15.23 -27.17
N ILE A 11 -8.57 14.43 -27.37
CA ILE A 11 -7.18 14.89 -27.29
C ILE A 11 -6.82 15.54 -28.63
N ASP A 12 -6.40 16.81 -28.59
CA ASP A 12 -5.91 17.53 -29.77
C ASP A 12 -4.46 17.17 -30.09
N ASP A 13 -3.62 17.05 -29.05
CA ASP A 13 -2.21 16.67 -29.13
C ASP A 13 -1.89 15.57 -28.11
N ILE A 14 -1.54 14.39 -28.62
CA ILE A 14 -1.24 13.21 -27.81
C ILE A 14 0.03 13.37 -26.97
N HIS A 15 1.05 14.06 -27.47
CA HIS A 15 2.30 14.28 -26.73
C HIS A 15 2.08 15.27 -25.59
N LEU A 16 1.33 16.33 -25.83
CA LEU A 16 0.94 17.27 -24.77
C LEU A 16 0.08 16.57 -23.71
N PHE A 17 -0.89 15.74 -24.11
CA PHE A 17 -1.70 14.99 -23.17
C PHE A 17 -0.86 14.01 -22.33
N LEU A 18 -0.01 13.19 -22.95
CA LEU A 18 0.84 12.23 -22.25
C LEU A 18 1.80 12.91 -21.27
N SER A 19 2.35 14.08 -21.63
CA SER A 19 3.20 14.86 -20.72
C SER A 19 2.42 15.49 -19.55
N SER A 20 1.12 15.74 -19.72
CA SER A 20 0.25 16.25 -18.66
C SER A 20 -0.18 15.20 -17.63
N LEU A 21 -0.06 13.90 -17.96
CA LEU A 21 -0.42 12.82 -17.06
C LEU A 21 0.48 12.84 -15.83
N LYS A 22 -0.14 13.04 -14.66
CA LYS A 22 0.55 13.04 -13.37
C LYS A 22 0.78 11.60 -12.88
N ALA A 23 1.70 11.45 -11.92
CA ALA A 23 1.84 10.19 -11.20
C ALA A 23 0.58 9.98 -10.34
N ASP A 24 0.56 8.97 -9.48
CA ASP A 24 -0.51 8.87 -8.50
C ASP A 24 -0.64 10.19 -7.71
N GLN A 25 -1.87 10.53 -7.33
CA GLN A 25 -2.14 11.72 -6.53
C GLN A 25 -2.58 11.32 -5.13
N LEU A 26 -1.96 10.25 -4.61
CA LEU A 26 -2.16 9.89 -3.22
C LEU A 26 -1.55 11.00 -2.35
N PRO A 27 -2.16 11.28 -1.18
CA PRO A 27 -1.71 12.36 -0.33
C PRO A 27 -0.31 12.05 0.20
N LEU A 28 0.69 12.82 -0.27
CA LEU A 28 2.02 12.83 0.32
C LEU A 28 1.93 13.39 1.74
N LEU A 29 2.61 12.77 2.69
CA LEU A 29 2.69 13.32 4.03
C LEU A 29 3.59 14.57 4.03
N GLU A 30 3.03 15.69 4.48
CA GLU A 30 3.79 16.87 4.84
C GLU A 30 4.20 16.81 6.33
N GLY A 31 5.49 16.97 6.60
CA GLY A 31 6.03 17.00 7.96
C GLY A 31 6.42 15.63 8.53
N SER A 32 6.60 15.59 9.85
CA SER A 32 7.00 14.39 10.59
C SER A 32 5.85 13.83 11.41
N CYS A 33 5.70 12.51 11.44
CA CYS A 33 4.73 11.83 12.30
C CYS A 33 5.29 10.54 12.90
N SER A 34 4.65 10.08 13.97
CA SER A 34 4.88 8.75 14.55
C SER A 34 4.03 7.71 13.83
N LEU A 35 4.65 6.56 13.53
CA LEU A 35 4.02 5.40 12.93
C LEU A 35 4.26 4.17 13.79
N PHE A 36 3.21 3.41 14.07
CA PHE A 36 3.23 2.28 14.98
C PHE A 36 3.02 0.97 14.24
N HIS A 37 3.96 0.04 14.35
CA HIS A 37 3.82 -1.30 13.81
C HIS A 37 3.41 -2.28 14.92
N TYR A 38 2.17 -2.76 14.88
CA TYR A 38 1.64 -3.73 15.84
C TYR A 38 2.08 -5.15 15.52
N SER A 39 2.55 -5.88 16.52
CA SER A 39 2.98 -7.26 16.37
C SER A 39 2.91 -8.03 17.70
N ASN A 40 2.91 -9.35 17.62
CA ASN A 40 3.20 -10.19 18.78
C ASN A 40 4.70 -10.09 19.19
N GLY A 41 5.02 -10.62 20.37
CA GLY A 41 6.39 -10.59 20.93
C GLY A 41 7.45 -11.26 20.04
N ASN A 42 7.11 -12.34 19.33
CA ASN A 42 8.05 -13.00 18.41
C ASN A 42 8.39 -12.12 17.21
N GLY A 43 7.43 -11.36 16.69
CA GLY A 43 7.68 -10.41 15.61
C GLY A 43 8.57 -9.25 16.06
N VAL A 44 8.33 -8.68 17.26
CA VAL A 44 9.20 -7.64 17.82
C VAL A 44 10.62 -8.18 18.07
N LYS A 45 10.73 -9.38 18.66
CA LYS A 45 12.02 -10.04 18.86
C LYS A 45 12.78 -10.20 17.54
N SER A 46 12.10 -10.70 16.50
CA SER A 46 12.69 -10.88 15.16
C SER A 46 13.18 -9.56 14.56
N ILE A 47 12.39 -8.49 14.65
CA ILE A 47 12.75 -7.17 14.12
C ILE A 47 13.99 -6.61 14.83
N VAL A 48 14.04 -6.73 16.16
CA VAL A 48 15.13 -6.18 16.97
C VAL A 48 16.43 -6.98 16.79
N GLU A 49 16.38 -8.30 16.89
CA GLU A 49 17.58 -9.14 16.81
C GLU A 49 18.18 -9.17 15.40
N ASN A 50 17.32 -9.29 14.37
CA ASN A 50 17.78 -9.38 12.99
C ASN A 50 17.97 -8.02 12.33
N ARG A 51 17.54 -6.92 12.97
CA ARG A 51 17.62 -5.54 12.46
C ARG A 51 16.97 -5.37 11.09
N GLU A 52 15.91 -6.11 10.82
CA GLU A 52 15.20 -6.14 9.55
C GLU A 52 13.68 -6.16 9.75
N ILE A 53 12.94 -5.63 8.78
CA ILE A 53 11.48 -5.77 8.71
C ILE A 53 11.11 -6.54 7.45
N TRP A 54 10.04 -7.32 7.55
CA TRP A 54 9.53 -8.15 6.47
C TRP A 54 8.34 -7.48 5.80
N LEU A 55 8.41 -7.29 4.48
CA LEU A 55 7.25 -6.87 3.67
C LEU A 55 6.62 -8.11 3.06
N SER A 56 5.34 -8.35 3.34
CA SER A 56 4.61 -9.50 2.82
C SER A 56 4.08 -9.22 1.44
N LYS A 57 4.02 -10.26 0.58
CA LYS A 57 3.35 -10.14 -0.71
C LYS A 57 1.86 -9.88 -0.48
N SER A 58 1.37 -8.74 -0.97
CA SER A 58 0.00 -8.24 -0.74
C SER A 58 -1.11 -9.25 -1.04
N GLU A 59 -0.93 -10.12 -2.04
CA GLU A 59 -1.90 -11.19 -2.38
C GLU A 59 -2.14 -12.22 -1.27
N PHE A 60 -1.26 -12.27 -0.28
CA PHE A 60 -1.35 -13.18 0.85
C PHE A 60 -1.88 -12.49 2.11
N LEU A 61 -2.29 -11.23 1.99
CA LEU A 61 -2.97 -10.45 3.02
C LEU A 61 -4.46 -10.32 2.67
N ASN A 62 -5.21 -9.57 3.48
CA ASN A 62 -6.62 -9.27 3.22
C ASN A 62 -6.84 -8.45 1.93
N ASP A 63 -5.76 -7.98 1.30
CA ASP A 63 -5.71 -7.14 0.10
C ASP A 63 -6.38 -7.79 -1.13
N LYS A 64 -6.60 -9.12 -1.17
CA LYS A 64 -7.41 -9.74 -2.23
C LYS A 64 -8.83 -9.15 -2.29
N LEU A 65 -9.41 -8.85 -1.13
CA LEU A 65 -10.73 -8.21 -1.04
C LEU A 65 -10.63 -6.72 -1.39
N GLU A 66 -9.56 -6.02 -0.99
CA GLU A 66 -9.33 -4.59 -1.28
C GLU A 66 -9.13 -4.34 -2.79
N ARG A 67 -8.39 -5.24 -3.47
CA ARG A 67 -8.24 -5.21 -4.93
C ARG A 67 -9.57 -5.42 -5.63
N LYS A 68 -10.34 -6.43 -5.22
CA LYS A 68 -11.68 -6.68 -5.77
C LYS A 68 -12.59 -5.47 -5.57
N TYR A 69 -12.61 -4.91 -4.36
CA TYR A 69 -13.36 -3.69 -4.03
C TYR A 69 -13.04 -2.54 -4.99
N THR A 70 -11.76 -2.29 -5.24
CA THR A 70 -11.33 -1.22 -6.16
C THR A 70 -11.77 -1.48 -7.60
N LEU A 71 -11.70 -2.72 -8.07
CA LEU A 71 -12.17 -3.10 -9.41
C LEU A 71 -13.69 -2.94 -9.55
N ASP A 72 -14.44 -3.32 -8.53
CA ASP A 72 -15.89 -3.15 -8.49
C ASP A 72 -16.26 -1.65 -8.55
N LEU A 73 -15.50 -0.78 -7.85
CA LEU A 73 -15.65 0.67 -7.98
C LEU A 73 -15.38 1.16 -9.41
N VAL A 74 -14.28 0.72 -10.04
CA VAL A 74 -13.94 1.11 -11.41
C VAL A 74 -15.04 0.71 -12.39
N LEU A 75 -15.53 -0.53 -12.30
CA LEU A 75 -16.64 -1.01 -13.13
C LEU A 75 -17.91 -0.19 -12.92
N SER A 76 -18.23 0.14 -11.67
CA SER A 76 -19.40 0.99 -11.36
C SER A 76 -19.28 2.39 -11.96
N ILE A 77 -18.07 2.98 -11.94
CA ILE A 77 -17.82 4.29 -12.53
C ILE A 77 -17.93 4.23 -14.05
N ILE A 78 -17.36 3.21 -14.70
CA ILE A 78 -17.51 3.03 -16.15
C ILE A 78 -18.99 2.92 -16.51
N GLN A 79 -19.77 2.13 -15.77
CA GLN A 79 -21.21 2.02 -15.98
C GLN A 79 -21.95 3.35 -15.77
N GLU A 80 -21.57 4.15 -14.76
CA GLU A 80 -22.14 5.49 -14.54
C GLU A 80 -21.86 6.42 -15.72
N PHE A 81 -20.69 6.31 -16.35
CA PHE A 81 -20.28 7.15 -17.48
C PHE A 81 -20.91 6.74 -18.82
N LEU A 82 -21.36 5.49 -18.97
CA LEU A 82 -22.09 5.05 -20.17
C LEU A 82 -23.39 5.84 -20.35
N SER A 83 -23.72 6.14 -21.60
CA SER A 83 -25.01 6.72 -21.97
C SER A 83 -26.14 5.68 -21.79
N PRO A 84 -27.42 6.08 -21.61
CA PRO A 84 -28.53 5.11 -21.54
C PRO A 84 -28.62 4.21 -22.78
N GLU A 85 -28.26 4.77 -23.94
CA GLU A 85 -28.05 4.05 -25.20
C GLU A 85 -26.59 4.25 -25.62
N PRO A 86 -25.67 3.38 -25.17
CA PRO A 86 -24.24 3.51 -25.48
C PRO A 86 -23.97 3.37 -26.97
N ASN A 87 -23.17 4.29 -27.50
CA ASN A 87 -22.68 4.19 -28.87
C ASN A 87 -21.58 3.10 -28.99
N ASN A 88 -21.10 2.86 -30.22
CA ASN A 88 -20.10 1.81 -30.47
C ASN A 88 -18.78 2.03 -29.72
N GLU A 89 -18.30 3.28 -29.63
CA GLU A 89 -17.04 3.59 -28.93
C GLU A 89 -17.14 3.35 -27.42
N GLU A 90 -18.26 3.71 -26.79
CA GLU A 90 -18.53 3.46 -25.36
C GLU A 90 -18.56 1.95 -25.07
N LEU A 91 -19.24 1.15 -25.91
CA LEU A 91 -19.29 -0.30 -25.78
C LEU A 91 -17.93 -0.96 -25.96
N LEU A 92 -17.16 -0.52 -26.96
CA LEU A 92 -15.82 -1.03 -27.23
C LEU A 92 -14.86 -0.70 -26.08
N PHE A 93 -14.90 0.51 -25.53
CA PHE A 93 -14.09 0.88 -24.37
C PHE A 93 -14.42 0.01 -23.15
N SER A 94 -15.72 -0.12 -22.83
CA SER A 94 -16.18 -0.94 -21.70
C SER A 94 -15.73 -2.40 -21.85
N LYS A 95 -15.85 -2.97 -23.06
CA LYS A 95 -15.39 -4.32 -23.36
C LYS A 95 -13.87 -4.45 -23.25
N TRP A 96 -13.13 -3.51 -23.83
CA TRP A 96 -11.67 -3.49 -23.78
C TRP A 96 -11.17 -3.41 -22.33
N PHE A 97 -11.77 -2.54 -21.51
CA PHE A 97 -11.38 -2.40 -20.11
C PHE A 97 -11.59 -3.70 -19.33
N LYS A 98 -12.74 -4.36 -19.51
CA LYS A 98 -13.02 -5.66 -18.89
C LYS A 98 -11.99 -6.73 -19.27
N GLN A 99 -11.65 -6.83 -20.56
CA GLN A 99 -10.62 -7.76 -21.03
C GLN A 99 -9.24 -7.45 -20.43
N MET A 100 -8.89 -6.17 -20.32
CA MET A 100 -7.62 -5.72 -19.72
C MET A 100 -7.51 -6.13 -18.25
N MET A 101 -8.61 -6.02 -17.49
CA MET A 101 -8.65 -6.45 -16.09
C MET A 101 -8.40 -7.95 -15.92
N GLU A 102 -8.89 -8.77 -16.85
CA GLU A 102 -8.75 -10.22 -16.81
C GLU A 102 -7.33 -10.70 -17.15
N GLN A 103 -6.55 -9.89 -17.89
CA GLN A 103 -5.28 -10.34 -18.49
C GLN A 103 -4.03 -9.66 -17.93
N ASP A 104 -4.04 -8.36 -17.61
CA ASP A 104 -2.76 -7.61 -17.50
C ASP A 104 -2.72 -6.49 -16.45
N LEU A 105 -3.87 -6.11 -15.85
CA LEU A 105 -3.94 -4.91 -15.02
C LEU A 105 -2.95 -4.95 -13.84
N PHE A 106 -2.75 -6.12 -13.23
CA PHE A 106 -1.91 -6.30 -12.04
C PHE A 106 -0.55 -6.93 -12.33
N SER A 107 0.18 -6.44 -13.33
CA SER A 107 1.48 -6.99 -13.72
C SER A 107 2.66 -6.62 -12.79
N PHE A 108 2.41 -6.50 -11.47
CA PHE A 108 3.42 -6.18 -10.45
C PHE A 108 3.43 -7.21 -9.32
N GLU A 109 4.63 -7.57 -8.85
CA GLU A 109 4.80 -8.12 -7.51
C GLU A 109 4.81 -6.97 -6.50
N ILE A 110 3.83 -6.98 -5.60
CA ILE A 110 3.62 -5.91 -4.64
C ILE A 110 3.81 -6.47 -3.23
N PHE A 111 4.79 -5.93 -2.52
CA PHE A 111 5.07 -6.25 -1.12
C PHE A 111 4.71 -5.08 -0.23
N THR A 112 4.03 -5.34 0.88
CA THR A 112 3.48 -4.29 1.75
C THR A 112 3.95 -4.46 3.19
N LEU A 113 4.09 -3.32 3.87
CA LEU A 113 4.26 -3.20 5.31
C LEU A 113 3.29 -2.14 5.82
N SER A 114 2.54 -2.49 6.86
CA SER A 114 1.52 -1.62 7.44
C SER A 114 1.96 -1.10 8.81
N PHE A 115 1.65 0.17 9.03
CA PHE A 115 1.74 0.89 10.29
C PHE A 115 0.36 1.51 10.59
N SER A 116 0.19 2.01 11.80
CA SER A 116 -0.93 2.86 12.19
C SER A 116 -0.43 4.20 12.71
N ARG A 117 -1.24 5.26 12.57
CA ARG A 117 -1.02 6.51 13.33
C ARG A 117 -1.37 6.39 14.80
N ASN A 118 -2.18 5.39 15.15
CA ASN A 118 -2.68 5.18 16.49
C ASN A 118 -1.73 4.26 17.24
N GLY A 119 -1.06 4.78 18.27
CA GLY A 119 -0.14 4.01 19.11
C GLY A 119 -0.81 3.24 20.25
N ASP A 120 -2.13 3.36 20.43
CA ASP A 120 -2.85 2.65 21.47
C ASP A 120 -4.30 2.32 21.05
N SER A 121 -4.45 1.49 20.02
CA SER A 121 -5.73 1.06 19.46
C SER A 121 -6.17 -0.33 19.96
N ASN A 122 -7.36 -0.40 20.57
CA ASN A 122 -7.96 -1.66 21.03
C ASN A 122 -8.17 -2.67 19.88
N LEU A 123 -8.58 -2.18 18.71
CA LEU A 123 -8.77 -3.00 17.51
C LEU A 123 -7.46 -3.66 17.09
N LEU A 124 -6.38 -2.88 17.03
CA LEU A 124 -5.08 -3.35 16.55
C LEU A 124 -4.40 -4.28 17.57
N TRP A 125 -4.55 -4.00 18.87
CA TRP A 125 -4.11 -4.92 19.93
C TRP A 125 -4.77 -6.28 19.79
N SER A 126 -6.09 -6.33 19.62
CA SER A 126 -6.82 -7.57 19.45
C SER A 126 -6.39 -8.31 18.18
N ASN A 127 -6.34 -7.62 17.04
CA ASN A 127 -6.16 -8.25 15.73
C ASN A 127 -4.73 -8.75 15.48
N TYR A 128 -3.71 -8.00 15.89
CA TYR A 128 -2.31 -8.27 15.52
C TYR A 128 -1.48 -8.84 16.65
N SER A 129 -1.98 -8.73 17.89
CA SER A 129 -1.20 -9.05 19.07
C SER A 129 -1.97 -9.85 20.11
N ASN A 130 -3.22 -10.24 19.86
CA ASN A 130 -4.08 -10.93 20.83
C ASN A 130 -4.12 -10.23 22.21
N ASN A 131 -3.99 -8.89 22.22
CA ASN A 131 -3.86 -8.02 23.39
C ASN A 131 -2.59 -8.21 24.26
N ASP A 132 -1.72 -9.18 23.97
CA ASP A 132 -0.50 -9.51 24.72
C ASP A 132 0.79 -9.35 23.89
N GLY A 133 0.77 -8.45 22.90
CA GLY A 133 1.97 -8.10 22.14
C GLY A 133 2.42 -6.68 22.38
N TYR A 134 3.00 -6.08 21.34
CA TYR A 134 3.71 -4.82 21.40
C TYR A 134 3.48 -4.03 20.11
N ASN A 135 3.68 -2.72 20.16
CA ASN A 135 3.87 -1.95 18.94
C ASN A 135 5.24 -1.28 18.97
N ILE A 136 5.83 -1.11 17.79
CA ILE A 136 7.11 -0.43 17.60
C ILE A 136 6.83 0.92 16.95
N GLU A 137 7.30 2.00 17.57
CA GLU A 137 7.20 3.36 17.07
C GLU A 137 8.39 3.70 16.18
N PHE A 138 8.09 4.21 14.98
CA PHE A 138 9.03 4.75 14.01
C PHE A 138 8.67 6.20 13.70
N SER A 139 9.68 6.99 13.32
CA SER A 139 9.45 8.32 12.77
C SER A 139 9.37 8.26 11.25
N TYR A 140 8.36 8.89 10.67
CA TYR A 140 8.33 9.26 9.25
C TYR A 140 8.70 10.74 9.13
N PRO A 141 9.53 11.15 8.14
CA PRO A 141 9.97 10.41 6.94
C PRO A 141 11.23 9.55 7.12
N GLU A 142 11.84 9.50 8.31
CA GLU A 142 13.09 8.76 8.57
C GLU A 142 13.00 7.29 8.10
N ILE A 143 11.98 6.56 8.55
CA ILE A 143 11.79 5.16 8.18
C ILE A 143 11.61 4.97 6.67
N GLY A 144 10.87 5.86 6.01
CA GLY A 144 10.67 5.82 4.56
C GLY A 144 11.97 5.96 3.77
N LYS A 145 12.87 6.86 4.20
CA LYS A 145 14.20 7.03 3.59
C LYS A 145 15.05 5.77 3.74
N ILE A 146 15.08 5.20 4.95
CA ILE A 146 15.80 3.96 5.25
C ILE A 146 15.31 2.81 4.36
N PHE A 147 14.00 2.65 4.20
CA PHE A 147 13.43 1.62 3.31
C PHE A 147 13.89 1.80 1.85
N ILE A 148 13.85 3.03 1.33
CA ILE A 148 14.25 3.31 -0.06
C ILE A 148 15.74 3.04 -0.28
N GLU A 149 16.59 3.48 0.65
CA GLU A 149 18.04 3.28 0.58
C GLU A 149 18.41 1.80 0.69
N ASN A 150 17.87 1.10 1.70
CA ASN A 150 18.23 -0.29 1.97
C ASN A 150 17.64 -1.26 0.95
N LEU A 151 16.46 -0.96 0.37
CA LEU A 151 15.92 -1.76 -0.73
C LEU A 151 16.85 -1.76 -1.95
N LYS A 152 17.41 -0.60 -2.31
CA LYS A 152 18.39 -0.48 -3.41
C LYS A 152 19.70 -1.20 -3.08
N MET A 153 20.14 -1.14 -1.83
CA MET A 153 21.37 -1.83 -1.39
C MET A 153 21.23 -3.35 -1.45
N VAL A 154 20.12 -3.90 -0.96
CA VAL A 154 19.88 -5.35 -0.91
C VAL A 154 19.60 -5.93 -2.30
N TYR A 155 18.98 -5.13 -3.18
CA TYR A 155 18.56 -5.57 -4.50
C TYR A 155 19.00 -4.60 -5.61
N PRO A 156 20.32 -4.41 -5.82
CA PRO A 156 20.86 -3.34 -6.68
C PRO A 156 20.49 -3.47 -8.16
N ASN A 157 20.24 -4.69 -8.63
CA ASN A 157 19.93 -4.99 -10.03
C ASN A 157 18.42 -5.14 -10.29
N LYS A 158 17.57 -4.69 -9.36
CA LYS A 158 16.12 -4.81 -9.46
C LYS A 158 15.49 -3.43 -9.45
N GLU A 159 14.55 -3.21 -10.35
CA GLU A 159 13.75 -1.99 -10.34
C GLU A 159 12.63 -2.12 -9.31
N PHE A 160 12.57 -1.15 -8.40
CA PHE A 160 11.47 -0.99 -7.46
C PHE A 160 10.93 0.42 -7.48
N SER A 161 9.63 0.53 -7.26
CA SER A 161 8.97 1.78 -6.88
C SER A 161 8.42 1.62 -5.47
N VAL A 162 8.72 2.59 -4.60
CA VAL A 162 8.29 2.59 -3.19
C VAL A 162 7.26 3.68 -2.99
N TYR A 163 6.10 3.32 -2.47
CA TYR A 163 4.98 4.21 -2.24
C TYR A 163 4.59 4.17 -0.75
N PRO A 164 4.87 5.25 0.01
CA PRO A 164 4.56 5.31 1.43
C PRO A 164 3.39 6.27 1.68
N TYR A 165 2.15 5.75 1.73
CA TYR A 165 0.93 6.56 1.83
C TYR A 165 -0.02 6.09 2.93
N PHE A 166 -0.86 7.00 3.39
CA PHE A 166 -2.04 6.61 4.15
C PHE A 166 -3.05 5.90 3.27
N VAL A 167 -3.73 4.94 3.89
CA VAL A 167 -4.91 4.31 3.29
C VAL A 167 -6.04 5.33 3.23
N ILE A 168 -6.71 5.39 2.09
CA ILE A 168 -7.86 6.23 1.83
C ILE A 168 -9.11 5.42 2.13
N TYR A 169 -9.89 5.89 3.10
CA TYR A 169 -11.16 5.27 3.53
C TYR A 169 -12.39 6.01 3.00
N ASN A 170 -12.24 7.28 2.61
CA ASN A 170 -13.34 8.08 2.11
C ASN A 170 -13.70 7.65 0.68
N LYS A 171 -14.91 7.13 0.51
CA LYS A 171 -15.40 6.62 -0.79
C LYS A 171 -15.48 7.70 -1.87
N GLN A 172 -15.80 8.95 -1.52
CA GLN A 172 -15.88 10.04 -2.50
C GLN A 172 -14.49 10.40 -3.03
N ASP A 173 -13.47 10.44 -2.18
CA ASP A 173 -12.07 10.67 -2.58
C ASP A 173 -11.57 9.54 -3.49
N GLN A 174 -11.88 8.29 -3.15
CA GLN A 174 -11.58 7.12 -3.97
C GLN A 174 -12.22 7.23 -5.37
N ILE A 175 -13.52 7.54 -5.42
CA ILE A 175 -14.25 7.72 -6.68
C ILE A 175 -13.67 8.88 -7.48
N HIS A 176 -13.29 9.98 -6.83
CA HIS A 176 -12.69 11.14 -7.51
C HIS A 176 -11.37 10.77 -8.21
N LEU A 177 -10.48 10.08 -7.50
CA LEU A 177 -9.21 9.59 -8.04
C LEU A 177 -9.41 8.63 -9.22
N LEU A 178 -10.35 7.67 -9.09
CA LEU A 178 -10.64 6.70 -10.16
C LEU A 178 -11.32 7.35 -11.37
N LYS A 179 -12.30 8.24 -11.16
CA LYS A 179 -12.98 8.97 -12.25
C LYS A 179 -11.97 9.71 -13.12
N ARG A 180 -10.98 10.37 -12.50
CA ARG A 180 -9.91 11.04 -13.23
C ARG A 180 -9.14 10.09 -14.14
N GLU A 181 -8.69 8.95 -13.61
CA GLU A 181 -7.92 7.97 -14.38
C GLU A 181 -8.77 7.33 -15.50
N ILE A 182 -10.04 7.03 -15.24
CA ILE A 182 -10.96 6.46 -16.23
C ILE A 182 -11.22 7.45 -17.37
N ILE A 183 -11.42 8.74 -17.06
CA ILE A 183 -11.56 9.81 -18.07
C ILE A 183 -10.29 9.89 -18.92
N ASN A 184 -9.11 9.91 -18.30
CA ASN A 184 -7.84 9.97 -19.02
C ASN A 184 -7.64 8.74 -19.92
N LEU A 185 -8.02 7.55 -19.44
CA LEU A 185 -7.92 6.31 -20.19
C LEU A 185 -8.87 6.31 -21.39
N TYR A 186 -10.10 6.80 -21.20
CA TYR A 186 -11.08 6.94 -22.27
C TYR A 186 -10.62 7.94 -23.34
N LYS A 187 -10.00 9.06 -22.94
CA LYS A 187 -9.41 10.03 -23.88
C LYS A 187 -8.35 9.40 -24.79
N LEU A 188 -7.46 8.58 -24.22
CA LEU A 188 -6.48 7.82 -25.00
C LEU A 188 -7.17 6.82 -25.93
N PHE A 189 -8.18 6.10 -25.42
CA PHE A 189 -8.93 5.14 -26.21
C PHE A 189 -9.60 5.79 -27.42
N LEU A 190 -10.25 6.94 -27.21
CA LEU A 190 -10.88 7.71 -28.29
C LEU A 190 -9.87 8.19 -29.32
N TYR A 191 -8.68 8.63 -28.89
CA TYR A 191 -7.62 9.05 -29.81
C TYR A 191 -7.22 7.91 -30.75
N ASP A 192 -7.01 6.70 -30.24
CA ASP A 192 -6.65 5.53 -31.05
C ASP A 192 -7.82 5.11 -31.97
N TYR A 193 -9.04 5.08 -31.43
CA TYR A 193 -10.25 4.73 -32.17
C TYR A 193 -10.50 5.67 -33.36
N CYS A 194 -10.38 6.99 -33.17
CA CYS A 194 -10.58 7.97 -34.23
C CYS A 194 -9.48 7.93 -35.31
N ASN A 195 -8.26 7.51 -34.95
CA ASN A 195 -7.16 7.34 -35.91
C ASN A 195 -7.20 5.98 -36.63
N GLY A 196 -8.24 5.17 -36.41
CA GLY A 196 -8.42 3.87 -37.07
C GLY A 196 -7.49 2.78 -36.55
N GLU A 197 -6.88 2.97 -35.36
CA GLU A 197 -6.11 1.91 -34.72
C GLU A 197 -7.04 0.74 -34.34
N LYS A 198 -6.72 -0.48 -34.80
CA LYS A 198 -7.57 -1.65 -34.58
C LYS A 198 -7.55 -2.16 -33.14
N GLN A 199 -6.54 -1.78 -32.35
CA GLN A 199 -6.35 -2.20 -30.97
C GLN A 199 -5.77 -1.03 -30.16
N PHE A 200 -6.36 -0.77 -29.00
CA PHE A 200 -5.84 0.23 -28.07
C PHE A 200 -4.46 -0.19 -27.54
N GLN A 201 -3.48 0.69 -27.66
CA GLN A 201 -2.11 0.36 -27.25
C GLN A 201 -1.94 0.50 -25.73
N PHE A 202 -1.78 -0.63 -25.03
CA PHE A 202 -1.50 -0.68 -23.59
C PHE A 202 -0.38 0.28 -23.16
N GLN A 203 0.65 0.47 -24.00
CA GLN A 203 1.79 1.33 -23.70
C GLN A 203 1.39 2.80 -23.46
N LYS A 204 0.40 3.32 -24.21
CA LYS A 204 -0.10 4.69 -24.05
C LYS A 204 -0.82 4.85 -22.70
N GLY A 205 -1.58 3.83 -22.28
CA GLY A 205 -2.34 3.82 -21.02
C GLY A 205 -1.56 3.34 -19.79
N LYS A 206 -0.32 2.86 -19.94
CA LYS A 206 0.43 2.17 -18.87
C LYS A 206 0.51 2.95 -17.56
N ARG A 207 0.72 4.28 -17.63
CA ARG A 207 0.80 5.14 -16.44
C ARG A 207 -0.53 5.21 -15.68
N ILE A 208 -1.62 5.36 -16.42
CA ILE A 208 -2.98 5.45 -15.86
C ILE A 208 -3.36 4.13 -15.21
N LEU A 209 -3.07 3.02 -15.88
CA LEU A 209 -3.30 1.68 -15.36
C LEU A 209 -2.45 1.44 -14.10
N ALA A 210 -1.18 1.87 -14.08
CA ALA A 210 -0.33 1.81 -12.89
C ALA A 210 -0.89 2.62 -11.71
N ASN A 211 -1.50 3.80 -11.96
CA ASN A 211 -2.17 4.58 -10.92
C ASN A 211 -3.37 3.81 -10.33
N ILE A 212 -4.20 3.18 -11.17
CA ILE A 212 -5.34 2.36 -10.71
C ILE A 212 -4.86 1.20 -9.83
N VAL A 213 -3.78 0.52 -10.24
CA VAL A 213 -3.16 -0.52 -9.42
C VAL A 213 -2.63 0.04 -8.11
N CYS A 214 -1.94 1.18 -8.14
CA CYS A 214 -1.47 1.85 -6.94
C CYS A 214 -2.63 2.13 -5.98
N TYR A 215 -3.71 2.75 -6.46
CA TYR A 215 -4.91 3.01 -5.66
C TYR A 215 -5.52 1.74 -5.05
N SER A 216 -5.51 0.62 -5.78
CA SER A 216 -6.02 -0.65 -5.25
C SER A 216 -5.27 -1.18 -4.02
N ILE A 217 -4.04 -0.71 -3.79
CA ILE A 217 -3.21 -1.04 -2.62
C ILE A 217 -3.42 -0.06 -1.47
N PHE A 218 -4.02 1.10 -1.71
CA PHE A 218 -4.23 2.14 -0.69
C PHE A 218 -5.70 2.45 -0.45
N PHE A 219 -6.63 1.77 -1.11
CA PHE A 219 -8.06 1.94 -0.91
C PHE A 219 -8.60 0.88 0.02
N LYS A 220 -9.39 1.30 1.00
CA LYS A 220 -10.08 0.39 1.92
C LYS A 220 -11.48 0.87 2.18
N ASP A 221 -12.37 -0.06 2.50
CA ASP A 221 -13.74 0.27 2.88
C ASP A 221 -13.74 1.12 4.17
N HIS A 222 -14.70 2.04 4.29
CA HIS A 222 -14.79 2.95 5.43
C HIS A 222 -14.93 2.22 6.77
N SER A 223 -15.48 1.01 6.79
CA SER A 223 -15.58 0.18 8.01
C SER A 223 -14.23 -0.10 8.69
N PHE A 224 -13.11 0.03 7.96
CA PHE A 224 -11.76 -0.19 8.48
C PHE A 224 -11.02 1.09 8.89
N HIS A 225 -11.66 2.27 8.88
CA HIS A 225 -10.99 3.56 9.17
C HIS A 225 -10.31 3.61 10.55
N GLN A 226 -10.77 2.80 11.50
CA GLN A 226 -10.20 2.69 12.85
C GLN A 226 -8.76 2.15 12.88
N GLU A 227 -8.28 1.54 11.79
CA GLU A 227 -6.90 1.10 11.68
C GLU A 227 -5.92 2.27 11.51
N GLU A 228 -6.40 3.42 11.01
CA GLU A 228 -5.59 4.61 10.71
C GLU A 228 -4.30 4.25 9.94
N GLU A 229 -4.45 3.38 8.94
CA GLU A 229 -3.35 2.64 8.33
C GLU A 229 -2.46 3.54 7.45
N PHE A 230 -1.16 3.40 7.64
CA PHE A 230 -0.12 3.90 6.75
C PHE A 230 0.63 2.71 6.16
N ARG A 231 0.72 2.64 4.84
CA ARG A 231 1.30 1.50 4.13
C ARG A 231 2.54 1.93 3.37
N ILE A 232 3.62 1.16 3.51
CA ILE A 232 4.75 1.20 2.58
C ILE A 232 4.55 0.05 1.60
N ALA A 233 4.31 0.37 0.34
CA ALA A 233 4.15 -0.60 -0.74
C ALA A 233 5.34 -0.54 -1.70
N VAL A 234 5.94 -1.71 -1.95
CA VAL A 234 7.07 -1.90 -2.85
C VAL A 234 6.58 -2.65 -4.08
N PHE A 235 6.66 -1.98 -5.23
CA PHE A 235 6.23 -2.49 -6.52
C PHE A 235 7.43 -2.96 -7.33
N HIS A 236 7.36 -4.18 -7.83
CA HIS A 236 8.32 -4.76 -8.73
C HIS A 236 7.64 -5.23 -10.03
N PRO A 237 8.00 -4.74 -11.21
CA PRO A 237 7.39 -5.16 -12.47
C PRO A 237 7.68 -6.64 -12.79
N TYR A 238 6.67 -7.45 -13.18
CA TYR A 238 6.87 -8.88 -13.52
C TYR A 238 7.82 -9.13 -14.70
N LYS A 239 7.99 -8.14 -15.59
CA LYS A 239 8.89 -8.27 -16.75
C LYS A 239 10.36 -8.34 -16.33
N ASN A 240 10.65 -7.97 -15.08
CA ASN A 240 11.97 -8.08 -14.50
C ASN A 240 12.11 -9.42 -13.78
N GLU A 241 13.35 -9.87 -13.60
CA GLU A 241 13.61 -11.05 -12.79
C GLU A 241 13.10 -10.83 -11.35
N LYS A 242 12.22 -11.72 -10.89
CA LYS A 242 11.59 -11.64 -9.56
C LYS A 242 12.61 -11.37 -8.44
N PRO A 243 12.26 -10.55 -7.42
CA PRO A 243 13.07 -10.41 -6.23
C PRO A 243 13.15 -11.76 -5.52
N PRO A 244 14.30 -12.10 -4.90
CA PRO A 244 14.38 -13.29 -4.09
C PRO A 244 13.54 -13.06 -2.83
N TYR A 245 12.33 -13.61 -2.83
CA TYR A 245 11.46 -13.65 -1.66
C TYR A 245 11.72 -14.93 -0.85
N GLN A 246 11.43 -14.86 0.44
CA GLN A 246 11.39 -16.01 1.34
C GLN A 246 9.93 -16.30 1.72
N CYS A 247 9.67 -17.44 2.34
CA CYS A 247 8.33 -17.81 2.82
C CYS A 247 8.35 -18.04 4.33
N ARG A 248 7.32 -17.55 5.02
CA ARG A 248 7.07 -17.88 6.43
C ARG A 248 5.73 -18.60 6.57
N LEU A 249 5.62 -19.50 7.53
CA LEU A 249 4.35 -20.11 7.90
C LEU A 249 3.62 -19.20 8.89
N SER A 250 2.38 -18.83 8.60
CA SER A 250 1.51 -18.09 9.53
C SER A 250 0.08 -18.61 9.38
N ASN A 251 -0.53 -19.03 10.48
CA ASN A 251 -1.88 -19.60 10.50
C ASN A 251 -2.11 -20.71 9.45
N GLY A 252 -1.11 -21.58 9.24
CA GLY A 252 -1.17 -22.67 8.27
C GLY A 252 -0.94 -22.27 6.80
N VAL A 253 -0.68 -20.98 6.53
CA VAL A 253 -0.44 -20.45 5.17
C VAL A 253 1.03 -20.07 5.00
N PHE A 254 1.64 -20.47 3.89
CA PHE A 254 2.95 -19.97 3.48
C PHE A 254 2.81 -18.59 2.85
N ILE A 255 3.38 -17.58 3.50
CA ILE A 255 3.32 -16.19 3.10
C ILE A 255 4.68 -15.76 2.54
N PRO A 256 4.78 -15.44 1.24
CA PRO A 256 5.97 -14.85 0.65
C PRO A 256 6.25 -13.46 1.22
N TYR A 257 7.52 -13.14 1.45
CA TYR A 257 7.96 -11.84 1.94
C TYR A 257 9.39 -11.51 1.47
N ILE A 258 9.69 -10.21 1.40
CA ILE A 258 11.06 -9.70 1.23
C ILE A 258 11.55 -9.12 2.55
N LYS A 259 12.87 -9.10 2.74
CA LYS A 259 13.54 -8.63 3.96
C LYS A 259 14.25 -7.32 3.67
N ILE A 260 14.00 -6.32 4.49
CA ILE A 260 14.65 -5.02 4.39
C ILE A 260 15.35 -4.73 5.72
N PRO A 261 16.70 -4.68 5.74
CA PRO A 261 17.44 -4.16 6.88
C PRO A 261 16.97 -2.75 7.21
N ILE A 262 16.87 -2.41 8.49
CA ILE A 262 16.45 -1.07 8.94
C ILE A 262 17.54 -0.34 9.73
N SER A 263 18.71 -0.95 9.95
CA SER A 263 19.86 -0.27 10.54
C SER A 263 20.65 0.51 9.47
N ASN A 264 20.95 1.78 9.73
CA ASN A 264 21.88 2.57 8.89
C ASN A 264 23.29 2.57 9.51
N HIS A 265 24.31 2.34 8.68
CA HIS A 265 25.73 2.54 9.01
C HIS A 265 26.16 2.14 10.45
N GLY A 266 25.91 0.89 10.85
CA GLY A 266 26.26 0.38 12.18
C GLY A 266 25.05 -0.06 13.00
N THR A 267 25.08 0.18 14.31
CA THR A 267 24.11 -0.32 15.30
C THR A 267 22.85 0.54 15.47
N ASN A 268 22.76 1.71 14.82
CA ASN A 268 21.66 2.64 15.05
C ASN A 268 20.36 2.16 14.37
N MET A 269 19.30 2.00 15.15
CA MET A 269 17.98 1.53 14.69
C MET A 269 16.97 2.68 14.73
N PRO A 270 16.08 2.83 13.73
CA PRO A 270 15.09 3.91 13.68
C PRO A 270 13.89 3.71 14.62
N ILE A 271 14.07 2.93 15.68
CA ILE A 271 13.03 2.65 16.68
C ILE A 271 13.06 3.77 17.72
N LYS A 272 11.93 4.48 17.89
CA LYS A 272 11.79 5.56 18.88
C LYS A 272 11.22 5.04 20.21
N GLY A 273 10.34 4.05 20.12
CA GLY A 273 9.66 3.51 21.28
C GLY A 273 9.05 2.14 21.03
N ILE A 274 8.73 1.44 22.12
CA ILE A 274 7.93 0.21 22.11
C ILE A 274 6.84 0.33 23.17
N THR A 275 5.58 0.16 22.75
CA THR A 275 4.44 0.14 23.66
C THR A 275 4.02 -1.30 23.94
N ILE A 276 3.83 -1.64 25.22
CA ILE A 276 3.36 -2.94 25.69
C ILE A 276 1.83 -2.97 25.66
N GLY A 277 1.26 -4.02 25.06
CA GLY A 277 -0.18 -4.22 24.96
C GLY A 277 -0.88 -4.40 26.32
N PRO A 278 -2.21 -4.21 26.38
CA PRO A 278 -2.96 -4.08 27.63
C PRO A 278 -2.94 -5.33 28.52
N LYS A 279 -2.86 -6.54 27.94
CA LYS A 279 -2.82 -7.81 28.69
C LYS A 279 -1.44 -8.09 29.29
N ASN A 280 -0.38 -7.49 28.73
CA ASN A 280 1.00 -7.59 29.23
C ASN A 280 1.36 -6.43 30.19
N SER A 281 0.39 -5.76 30.79
CA SER A 281 0.62 -4.58 31.65
C SER A 281 1.35 -4.86 32.98
N LEU A 282 1.83 -6.10 33.21
CA LEU A 282 2.64 -6.50 34.37
C LEU A 282 4.03 -5.85 34.34
N ASP A 283 4.54 -5.46 35.51
CA ASP A 283 5.89 -4.88 35.64
C ASP A 283 7.00 -5.77 35.06
N ILE A 284 6.81 -7.09 35.11
CA ILE A 284 7.75 -8.08 34.57
C ILE A 284 7.91 -7.96 33.05
N ALA A 285 6.84 -7.61 32.31
CA ALA A 285 6.92 -7.45 30.85
C ALA A 285 7.78 -6.25 30.47
N GLU A 286 7.66 -5.15 31.22
CA GLU A 286 8.48 -3.96 31.03
C GLU A 286 9.95 -4.22 31.36
N GLU A 287 10.24 -4.84 32.52
CA GLU A 287 11.62 -5.18 32.89
C GLU A 287 12.26 -6.17 31.91
N GLY A 288 11.51 -7.19 31.47
CA GLY A 288 11.96 -8.13 30.45
C GLY A 288 12.29 -7.43 29.12
N LEU A 289 11.43 -6.51 28.68
CA LEU A 289 11.66 -5.72 27.48
C LEU A 289 12.88 -4.80 27.63
N LYS A 290 13.07 -4.14 28.78
CA LYS A 290 14.27 -3.32 29.07
C LYS A 290 15.54 -4.14 28.92
N HIS A 291 15.61 -5.31 29.55
CA HIS A 291 16.77 -6.20 29.44
C HIS A 291 17.01 -6.65 27.99
N PHE A 292 15.95 -6.99 27.27
CA PHE A 292 16.04 -7.37 25.86
C PHE A 292 16.57 -6.25 24.97
N LEU A 293 16.14 -5.01 25.17
CA LEU A 293 16.63 -3.86 24.42
C LEU A 293 18.09 -3.52 24.76
N ILE A 294 18.47 -3.58 26.04
CA ILE A 294 19.87 -3.41 26.46
C ILE A 294 20.78 -4.45 25.79
N LEU A 295 20.36 -5.72 25.77
CA LEU A 295 21.09 -6.81 25.12
C LEU A 295 21.33 -6.55 23.62
N ASN A 296 20.41 -5.83 22.96
CA ASN A 296 20.49 -5.50 21.53
C ASN A 296 21.07 -4.10 21.24
N GLY A 297 21.59 -3.41 22.26
CA GLY A 297 22.18 -2.07 22.11
C GLY A 297 21.16 -0.96 21.85
N LEU A 298 19.94 -1.12 22.37
CA LEU A 298 18.80 -0.20 22.21
C LEU A 298 18.33 0.38 23.55
N SER A 299 19.27 0.67 24.46
CA SER A 299 18.97 1.19 25.81
C SER A 299 18.20 2.52 25.82
N ASP A 300 18.32 3.30 24.75
CA ASP A 300 17.73 4.64 24.64
C ASP A 300 16.31 4.62 24.05
N VAL A 301 15.81 3.45 23.64
CA VAL A 301 14.45 3.28 23.12
C VAL A 301 13.45 3.41 24.27
N SER A 302 12.47 4.30 24.10
CA SER A 302 11.43 4.51 25.10
C SER A 302 10.52 3.29 25.24
N ILE A 303 10.12 2.96 26.47
CA ILE A 303 9.14 1.91 26.73
C ILE A 303 7.91 2.55 27.36
N SER A 304 6.74 2.22 26.84
CA SER A 304 5.44 2.67 27.34
C SER A 304 4.50 1.49 27.53
N ARG A 305 3.42 1.69 28.30
CA ARG A 305 2.33 0.71 28.43
C ARG A 305 1.05 1.28 27.81
N SER A 306 0.25 0.40 27.22
CA SER A 306 -1.12 0.73 26.81
C SER A 306 -1.91 1.27 28.00
N LYS A 307 -2.68 2.33 27.76
CA LYS A 307 -3.59 2.94 28.75
C LYS A 307 -5.00 2.35 28.66
N ILE A 308 -5.25 1.47 27.69
CA ILE A 308 -6.54 0.81 27.54
C ILE A 308 -6.73 -0.18 28.69
N PRO A 309 -7.83 -0.07 29.46
CA PRO A 309 -8.11 -1.04 30.50
C PRO A 309 -8.45 -2.39 29.86
N TYR A 310 -7.76 -3.44 30.28
CA TYR A 310 -8.10 -4.80 29.88
C TYR A 310 -9.48 -5.17 30.46
N ARG A 311 -10.46 -5.45 29.60
CA ARG A 311 -11.78 -5.97 29.99
C ARG A 311 -11.84 -7.44 29.55
N TYR A 312 -12.09 -8.31 30.54
CA TYR A 312 -12.23 -9.77 30.35
C TYR A 312 -13.40 -10.13 29.44
#